data_AF-A0ABD1E5D3-F1
#
_entry.id   AF-A0ABD1E5D3-F1
#
_cell.length_a   1.000
_cell.length_b   1.000
_cell.length_c   1.000
_cell.angle_alpha   90.00
_cell.angle_beta   90.00
_cell.angle_gamma   90.00
#
_symmetry.space_group_name_H-M   'P 1'
#
loop_
_entity.id
_entity.type
_entity.pdbx_description
1 polymer ?
#
loop_
_entity_poly.entity_id
_entity_poly.type
_entity_poly.pdbx_seq_one_letter_code
_entity_poly.pdbx_strand_id
1 'polypeptide(L)'
;MFCVIFYAIGQLRIIHYIINNFKTYQGKLVSKGFQIDSANFTFKFIINKHQQIIKFIDTINNALHLVIIFDFLQNSVQITCVLIEIYERDEISVFITLYAIALFALIIYRLFILSYNSHEITLLSQLLANDIYQGEWYNESRHFKFMLKMFIMRCLKPLSIKLGPFGIIGLPSLISVLKAAYSYVMLLINIKV
;
A
#
# COMPACT_ATOMS: atom_id res chain seq x y z
N MET A 1 10.36 4.86 5.29
CA MET A 1 9.40 4.39 4.27
C MET A 1 8.24 3.59 4.89
N PHE A 2 8.50 2.48 5.59
CA PHE A 2 7.44 1.65 6.17
C PHE A 2 6.45 2.39 7.08
N CYS A 3 6.92 3.26 7.99
CA CYS A 3 6.03 4.03 8.87
C CYS A 3 5.04 4.92 8.11
N VAL A 4 5.47 5.48 6.97
CA VAL A 4 4.65 6.35 6.13
C VAL A 4 3.53 5.54 5.44
N ILE A 5 3.85 4.33 5.00
CA ILE A 5 2.89 3.40 4.40
C ILE A 5 1.91 2.88 5.45
N PHE A 6 2.39 2.50 6.64
CA PHE A 6 1.53 2.12 7.76
C PHE A 6 0.60 3.24 8.20
N TYR A 7 1.09 4.50 8.20
CA TYR A 7 0.23 5.66 8.47
C TYR A 7 -0.89 5.79 7.43
N ALA A 8 -0.60 5.62 6.13
CA ALA A 8 -1.62 5.66 5.08
C ALA A 8 -2.68 4.57 5.28
N ILE A 9 -2.26 3.34 5.59
CA ILE A 9 -3.16 2.21 5.89
C ILE A 9 -4.02 2.51 7.11
N GLY A 10 -3.42 3.04 8.18
CA GLY A 10 -4.13 3.44 9.39
C GLY A 10 -5.23 4.47 9.10
N GLN A 11 -4.93 5.50 8.31
CA GLN A 11 -5.93 6.50 7.90
C GLN A 11 -7.06 5.89 7.07
N LEU A 12 -6.76 4.96 6.16
CA LEU A 12 -7.79 4.24 5.39
C LEU A 12 -8.68 3.37 6.28
N ARG A 13 -8.09 2.65 7.24
CA ARG A 13 -8.83 1.84 8.22
C ARG A 13 -9.74 2.70 9.11
N ILE A 14 -9.30 3.89 9.49
CA ILE A 14 -10.13 4.85 10.23
C ILE A 14 -11.35 5.24 9.40
N ILE A 15 -11.19 5.56 8.11
CA ILE A 15 -12.33 5.90 7.24
C ILE A 15 -13.29 4.71 7.12
N HIS A 16 -12.76 3.50 6.88
CA HIS A 16 -13.56 2.28 6.80
C HIS A 16 -14.35 2.04 8.11
N TYR A 17 -13.72 2.23 9.27
CA TYR A 17 -14.38 2.14 10.57
C TYR A 17 -15.48 3.19 10.75
N ILE A 18 -15.26 4.44 10.31
CA ILE A 18 -16.27 5.51 10.39
C ILE A 18 -17.47 5.19 9.49
N ILE A 19 -17.25 4.64 8.31
CA ILE A 19 -18.32 4.25 7.38
C ILE A 19 -19.16 3.12 7.99
N ASN A 20 -18.54 2.09 8.52
CA ASN A 20 -19.27 0.97 9.14
C ASN A 20 -20.05 1.39 10.40
N ASN A 21 -19.59 2.43 11.10
CA ASN A 21 -20.24 2.98 12.29
C ASN A 21 -20.99 4.29 12.01
N PHE A 22 -21.40 4.54 10.76
CA PHE A 22 -21.95 5.82 10.33
C PHE A 22 -23.14 6.29 11.20
N LYS A 23 -24.08 5.38 11.53
CA LYS A 23 -25.23 5.66 12.40
C LYS A 23 -24.82 6.15 13.79
N THR A 24 -23.79 5.55 14.37
CA THR A 24 -23.27 5.93 15.70
C THR A 24 -22.66 7.34 15.67
N TYR A 25 -21.98 7.71 14.58
CA TYR A 25 -21.44 9.06 14.39
C TYR A 25 -22.54 10.10 14.15
N GLN A 26 -23.56 9.75 13.36
CA GLN A 26 -24.74 10.58 13.16
C GLN A 26 -25.45 10.84 14.50
N GLY A 27 -25.68 9.80 15.32
CA GLY A 27 -26.32 9.93 16.63
C GLY A 27 -25.56 10.85 17.60
N LYS A 28 -24.22 10.83 17.60
CA LYS A 28 -23.38 11.74 18.40
C LYS A 28 -23.45 13.21 17.96
N LEU A 29 -23.80 13.47 16.71
CA LEU A 29 -23.98 14.84 16.20
C LEU A 29 -25.41 15.34 16.43
N VAL A 30 -26.39 14.44 16.34
CA VAL A 30 -27.78 14.72 16.72
C VAL A 30 -27.87 15.09 18.20
N SER A 31 -27.16 14.39 19.10
CA SER A 31 -27.12 14.73 20.53
C SER A 31 -26.45 16.07 20.84
N LYS A 32 -25.67 16.63 19.89
CA LYS A 32 -25.07 17.97 19.98
C LYS A 32 -25.93 19.06 19.35
N GLY A 33 -27.16 18.76 18.91
CA GLY A 33 -28.12 19.73 18.38
C GLY A 33 -28.14 19.91 16.85
N PHE A 34 -27.34 19.15 16.09
CA PHE A 34 -27.27 19.25 14.62
C PHE A 34 -28.18 18.23 13.93
N GLN A 35 -29.50 18.34 14.14
CA GLN A 35 -30.45 17.30 13.75
C GLN A 35 -30.69 17.21 12.22
N ILE A 36 -30.78 18.35 11.52
CA ILE A 36 -31.22 18.42 10.11
C ILE A 36 -30.07 18.14 9.12
N ASP A 37 -28.81 18.30 9.52
CA ASP A 37 -27.63 18.20 8.64
C ASP A 37 -26.53 17.23 9.12
N SER A 38 -26.77 16.47 10.18
CA SER A 38 -25.77 15.55 10.76
C SER A 38 -25.19 14.55 9.74
N ALA A 39 -26.03 13.98 8.88
CA ALA A 39 -25.60 13.04 7.84
C ALA A 39 -24.71 13.72 6.79
N ASN A 40 -25.13 14.89 6.28
CA ASN A 40 -24.37 15.68 5.31
C ASN A 40 -23.02 16.11 5.88
N PHE A 41 -22.99 16.55 7.14
CA PHE A 41 -21.76 16.98 7.81
C PHE A 41 -20.79 15.81 8.00
N THR A 42 -21.27 14.67 8.48
CA THR A 42 -20.47 13.44 8.65
C THR A 42 -19.90 12.98 7.31
N PHE A 43 -20.72 13.00 6.27
CA PHE A 43 -20.27 12.58 4.94
C PHE A 43 -19.26 13.55 4.34
N LYS A 44 -19.46 14.86 4.51
CA LYS A 44 -18.48 15.88 4.10
C LYS A 44 -17.14 15.71 4.83
N PHE A 45 -17.17 15.32 6.11
CA PHE A 45 -15.97 14.98 6.85
C PHE A 45 -15.24 13.76 6.26
N ILE A 46 -15.98 12.69 5.94
CA ILE A 46 -15.43 11.48 5.27
C ILE A 46 -14.79 11.85 3.93
N ILE A 47 -15.48 12.66 3.10
CA ILE A 47 -14.95 13.13 1.81
C ILE A 47 -13.64 13.90 2.01
N ASN A 48 -13.61 14.85 2.94
CA ASN A 48 -12.42 15.68 3.19
C ASN A 48 -11.25 14.81 3.68
N LYS A 49 -11.50 13.85 4.58
CA LYS A 49 -10.49 12.89 5.04
C LYS A 49 -9.97 12.01 3.90
N HIS A 50 -10.85 11.47 3.06
CA HIS A 50 -10.44 10.69 1.90
C HIS A 50 -9.60 11.51 0.91
N GLN A 51 -9.96 12.78 0.67
CA GLN A 51 -9.17 13.69 -0.16
C GLN A 51 -7.79 14.00 0.44
N GLN A 52 -7.68 14.11 1.77
CA GLN A 52 -6.38 14.25 2.45
C GLN A 52 -5.51 13.02 2.23
N ILE A 53 -6.07 11.81 2.31
CA ILE A 53 -5.34 10.56 2.05
C ILE A 53 -4.87 10.49 0.59
N ILE A 54 -5.74 10.85 -0.36
CA ILE A 54 -5.36 10.92 -1.78
C ILE A 54 -4.15 11.84 -1.96
N LYS A 55 -4.22 13.07 -1.46
CA LYS A 55 -3.12 14.04 -1.55
C LYS A 55 -1.84 13.52 -0.88
N PHE A 56 -1.98 12.84 0.25
CA PHE A 56 -0.85 12.26 0.98
C PHE A 56 -0.16 11.16 0.15
N ILE A 57 -0.93 10.24 -0.45
CA ILE A 57 -0.39 9.18 -1.32
C ILE A 57 0.24 9.78 -2.58
N ASP A 58 -0.37 10.80 -3.18
CA ASP A 58 0.22 11.50 -4.34
C ASP A 58 1.54 12.20 -3.96
N THR A 59 1.62 12.79 -2.76
CA THR A 59 2.84 13.40 -2.23
C THR A 59 3.93 12.36 -2.02
N ILE A 60 3.58 11.21 -1.43
CA ILE A 60 4.49 10.07 -1.26
C ILE A 60 5.02 9.60 -2.61
N ASN A 61 4.13 9.40 -3.57
CA ASN A 61 4.51 8.94 -4.90
C ASN A 61 5.48 9.93 -5.55
N ASN A 62 5.20 11.24 -5.50
CA ASN A 62 6.09 12.23 -6.10
C ASN A 62 7.45 12.32 -5.38
N ALA A 63 7.45 12.34 -4.04
CA ALA A 63 8.66 12.52 -3.25
C ALA A 63 9.54 11.27 -3.17
N LEU A 64 8.94 10.08 -3.10
CA LEU A 64 9.66 8.82 -2.87
C LEU A 64 9.87 7.98 -4.12
N HIS A 65 9.36 8.35 -5.31
CA HIS A 65 9.49 7.46 -6.48
C HIS A 65 10.95 7.08 -6.78
N LEU A 66 11.88 8.04 -6.76
CA LEU A 66 13.31 7.75 -6.98
C LEU A 66 13.88 6.89 -5.87
N VAL A 67 13.57 7.20 -4.62
CA VAL A 67 14.04 6.44 -3.44
C VAL A 67 13.59 4.98 -3.54
N ILE A 68 12.35 4.73 -3.95
CA ILE A 68 11.81 3.38 -4.11
C ILE A 68 12.52 2.66 -5.26
N ILE A 69 12.78 3.32 -6.41
CA ILE A 69 13.53 2.70 -7.51
C ILE A 69 14.93 2.28 -7.03
N PHE A 70 15.65 3.17 -6.35
CA PHE A 70 16.97 2.86 -5.81
C PHE A 70 16.92 1.75 -4.76
N ASP A 71 15.89 1.71 -3.91
CA ASP A 71 15.70 0.62 -2.95
C ASP A 71 15.54 -0.72 -3.70
N PHE A 72 14.71 -0.79 -4.73
CA PHE A 72 14.51 -2.00 -5.52
C PHE A 72 15.78 -2.46 -6.24
N LEU A 73 16.54 -1.53 -6.83
CA LEU A 73 17.82 -1.82 -7.47
C LEU A 73 18.84 -2.33 -6.45
N GLN A 74 18.97 -1.64 -5.30
CA GLN A 74 19.88 -2.04 -4.23
C GLN A 74 19.55 -3.45 -3.72
N ASN A 75 18.28 -3.76 -3.48
CA ASN A 75 17.87 -5.09 -3.05
C ASN A 75 18.19 -6.15 -4.11
N SER A 76 18.04 -5.86 -5.41
CA SER A 76 18.41 -6.80 -6.47
C SER A 76 19.91 -7.14 -6.47
N VAL A 77 20.77 -6.14 -6.32
CA VAL A 77 22.24 -6.32 -6.24
C VAL A 77 22.62 -7.09 -4.97
N GLN A 78 22.03 -6.75 -3.82
CA GLN A 78 22.27 -7.45 -2.57
C GLN A 78 21.93 -8.94 -2.67
N ILE A 79 20.79 -9.28 -3.28
CA ILE A 79 20.42 -10.69 -3.51
C ILE A 79 21.45 -11.40 -4.39
N THR A 80 21.88 -10.77 -5.49
CA THR A 80 22.91 -11.33 -6.37
C THR A 80 24.22 -11.58 -5.62
N CYS A 81 24.70 -10.64 -4.81
CA CYS A 81 25.93 -10.80 -4.02
C CYS A 81 25.84 -11.98 -3.05
N VAL A 82 24.73 -12.10 -2.30
CA VAL A 82 24.51 -13.21 -1.36
C VAL A 82 24.48 -14.56 -2.08
N LEU A 83 23.83 -14.64 -3.24
CA LEU A 83 23.76 -15.88 -4.02
C LEU A 83 25.13 -16.31 -4.57
N ILE A 84 25.96 -15.36 -4.99
CA ILE A 84 27.32 -15.64 -5.49
C ILE A 84 28.23 -16.07 -4.35
N GLU A 85 28.14 -15.44 -3.18
CA GLU A 85 28.90 -15.84 -2.00
C GLU A 85 28.60 -17.28 -1.58
N ILE A 86 27.35 -17.73 -1.75
CA ILE A 86 26.96 -19.12 -1.53
C ILE A 86 27.50 -20.04 -2.63
N TYR A 87 27.55 -19.58 -3.88
CA TYR A 87 27.96 -20.39 -5.03
C TYR A 87 29.48 -20.65 -5.10
N GLU A 88 30.31 -19.65 -4.82
CA GLU A 88 31.78 -19.75 -4.99
C GLU A 88 32.51 -20.52 -3.89
N ARG A 89 31.79 -20.90 -2.83
CA ARG A 89 32.43 -21.37 -1.60
C ARG A 89 32.40 -22.90 -1.52
N ASP A 90 33.53 -23.53 -1.86
CA ASP A 90 33.72 -24.99 -1.81
C ASP A 90 33.79 -25.54 -0.37
N GLU A 91 34.38 -24.79 0.58
CA GLU A 91 34.44 -25.15 2.00
C GLU A 91 33.46 -24.32 2.84
N ILE A 92 32.42 -24.98 3.32
CA ILE A 92 31.26 -24.37 3.96
C ILE A 92 31.55 -24.13 5.45
N SER A 93 31.98 -22.93 5.81
CA SER A 93 31.86 -22.48 7.21
C SER A 93 30.38 -22.29 7.54
N VAL A 94 29.86 -23.11 8.46
CA VAL A 94 28.45 -23.11 8.89
C VAL A 94 27.98 -21.72 9.31
N PHE A 95 28.85 -20.91 9.93
CA PHE A 95 28.50 -19.57 10.37
C PHE A 95 28.19 -18.63 9.21
N ILE A 96 28.97 -18.71 8.13
CA ILE A 96 28.85 -17.80 6.97
C ILE A 96 27.63 -18.17 6.14
N THR A 97 27.33 -19.47 5.98
CA THR A 97 26.10 -19.88 5.27
C THR A 97 24.84 -19.55 6.05
N LEU A 98 24.84 -19.73 7.37
CA LEU A 98 23.72 -19.28 8.21
C LEU A 98 23.52 -17.77 8.11
N TYR A 99 24.60 -16.99 8.09
CA TYR A 99 24.54 -15.55 7.90
C TYR A 99 23.96 -15.16 6.53
N ALA A 100 24.44 -15.79 5.44
CA ALA A 100 23.95 -15.55 4.08
C ALA A 100 22.46 -15.91 3.93
N ILE A 101 22.04 -17.06 4.47
CA ILE A 101 20.63 -17.48 4.46
C ILE A 101 19.76 -16.49 5.26
N ALA A 102 20.24 -16.05 6.44
CA ALA A 102 19.53 -15.07 7.25
C ALA A 102 19.37 -13.73 6.53
N LEU A 103 20.43 -13.24 5.87
CA LEU A 103 20.37 -12.02 5.07
C LEU A 103 19.38 -12.14 3.90
N PHE A 104 19.44 -13.25 3.17
CA PHE A 104 18.51 -13.50 2.06
C PHE A 104 17.05 -13.52 2.53
N ALA A 105 16.78 -14.22 3.65
CA ALA A 105 15.46 -14.26 4.26
C ALA A 105 14.98 -12.87 4.69
N LEU A 106 15.85 -12.05 5.30
CA LEU A 106 15.53 -10.68 5.72
C LEU A 106 15.20 -9.77 4.53
N ILE A 107 15.95 -9.88 3.43
CA ILE A 107 15.71 -9.08 2.21
C ILE A 107 14.36 -9.45 1.59
N ILE A 108 14.08 -10.76 1.43
CA ILE A 108 12.79 -11.22 0.91
C ILE A 108 11.64 -10.77 1.81
N TYR A 109 11.78 -10.93 3.14
CA TYR A 109 10.78 -10.52 4.09
C TYR A 109 10.48 -9.01 3.99
N ARG A 110 11.52 -8.18 3.86
CA ARG A 110 11.39 -6.73 3.68
C ARG A 110 10.61 -6.37 2.40
N LEU A 111 10.94 -7.00 1.27
CA LEU A 111 10.24 -6.81 -0.01
C LEU A 111 8.79 -7.31 0.06
N PHE A 112 8.57 -8.44 0.73
CA PHE A 112 7.25 -9.02 0.92
C PHE A 112 6.35 -8.06 1.70
N ILE A 113 6.78 -7.57 2.86
CA ILE A 113 6.03 -6.60 3.66
C ILE A 113 5.68 -5.38 2.82
N LEU A 114 6.63 -4.81 2.07
CA LEU A 114 6.38 -3.63 1.25
C LEU A 114 5.30 -3.88 0.19
N SER A 115 5.41 -4.99 -0.54
CA SER A 115 4.47 -5.38 -1.58
C SER A 115 3.07 -5.67 -1.03
N TYR A 116 3.01 -6.34 0.13
CA TYR A 116 1.77 -6.65 0.83
C TYR A 116 1.06 -5.37 1.27
N ASN A 117 1.76 -4.45 1.93
CA ASN A 117 1.17 -3.19 2.39
C ASN A 117 0.70 -2.32 1.22
N SER A 118 1.44 -2.30 0.11
CA SER A 118 1.05 -1.57 -1.10
C SER A 118 -0.23 -2.16 -1.72
N HIS A 119 -0.35 -3.48 -1.72
CA HIS A 119 -1.56 -4.17 -2.14
C HIS A 119 -2.74 -3.90 -1.19
N GLU A 120 -2.50 -3.91 0.12
CA GLU A 120 -3.52 -3.62 1.14
C GLU A 120 -4.12 -2.22 0.96
N ILE A 121 -3.30 -1.19 0.71
CA ILE A 121 -3.78 0.18 0.41
C ILE A 121 -4.74 0.17 -0.78
N THR A 122 -4.36 -0.53 -1.85
CA THR A 122 -5.16 -0.64 -3.08
C THR A 122 -6.50 -1.30 -2.77
N LEU A 123 -6.47 -2.42 -2.05
CA LEU A 123 -7.64 -3.19 -1.66
C LEU A 123 -8.58 -2.40 -0.74
N LEU A 124 -8.05 -1.80 0.33
CA LEU A 124 -8.83 -0.97 1.25
C LEU A 124 -9.48 0.21 0.53
N SER A 125 -8.78 0.84 -0.42
CA SER A 125 -9.35 1.96 -1.18
C SER A 125 -10.56 1.56 -2.03
N GLN A 126 -10.56 0.33 -2.55
CA GLN A 126 -11.66 -0.22 -3.35
C GLN A 126 -12.83 -0.65 -2.46
N LEU A 127 -12.54 -1.27 -1.30
CA LEU A 127 -13.58 -1.71 -0.37
C LEU A 127 -14.45 -0.56 0.14
N LEU A 128 -13.89 0.65 0.31
CA LEU A 128 -14.64 1.84 0.71
C LEU A 128 -15.91 2.09 -0.11
N ALA A 129 -15.87 1.80 -1.42
CA ALA A 129 -17.04 1.95 -2.27
C ALA A 129 -18.15 0.93 -1.93
N ASN A 130 -17.75 -0.30 -1.62
CA ASN A 130 -18.67 -1.38 -1.25
C ASN A 130 -19.31 -1.12 0.12
N ASP A 131 -18.51 -0.70 1.11
CA ASP A 131 -18.99 -0.46 2.48
C ASP A 131 -20.04 0.66 2.52
N ILE A 132 -19.82 1.74 1.76
CA ILE A 132 -20.78 2.83 1.65
C ILE A 132 -22.04 2.38 0.93
N TYR A 133 -21.90 1.55 -0.11
CA TYR A 133 -23.04 1.06 -0.87
C TYR A 133 -23.96 0.15 -0.04
N GLN A 134 -23.40 -0.60 0.91
CA GLN A 134 -24.14 -1.44 1.85
C GLN A 134 -24.87 -0.65 2.95
N GLY A 135 -24.56 0.64 3.12
CA GLY A 135 -25.24 1.51 4.09
C GLY A 135 -26.68 1.86 3.69
N GLU A 136 -27.45 2.39 4.64
CA GLU A 136 -28.86 2.81 4.42
C GLU A 136 -28.99 4.18 3.73
N TRP A 137 -28.21 4.42 2.67
CA TRP A 137 -28.16 5.70 1.96
C TRP A 137 -29.47 6.08 1.24
N TYR A 138 -30.37 5.12 1.02
CA TYR A 138 -31.62 5.31 0.30
C TYR A 138 -32.65 6.16 1.07
N ASN A 139 -32.56 6.21 2.39
CA ASN A 139 -33.43 7.03 3.25
C ASN A 139 -32.94 8.48 3.39
N GLU A 140 -31.75 8.80 2.90
CA GLU A 140 -31.12 10.11 3.06
C GLU A 140 -31.54 11.13 1.98
N SER A 141 -31.18 12.40 2.22
CA SER A 141 -31.53 13.53 1.35
C SER A 141 -31.00 13.39 -0.10
N ARG A 142 -31.63 14.08 -1.06
CA ARG A 142 -31.18 14.11 -2.46
C ARG A 142 -29.75 14.66 -2.59
N HIS A 143 -29.37 15.62 -1.74
CA HIS A 143 -28.03 16.19 -1.70
C HIS A 143 -26.99 15.15 -1.25
N PHE A 144 -27.31 14.38 -0.20
CA PHE A 144 -26.47 13.29 0.28
C PHE A 144 -26.24 12.23 -0.82
N LYS A 145 -27.30 11.80 -1.50
CA LYS A 145 -27.22 10.81 -2.59
C LYS A 145 -26.31 11.28 -3.73
N PHE A 146 -26.35 12.57 -4.08
CA PHE A 146 -25.45 13.14 -5.08
C PHE A 146 -23.98 13.09 -4.63
N MET A 147 -23.69 13.51 -3.39
CA MET A 147 -22.33 13.43 -2.83
C MET A 147 -21.82 11.99 -2.78
N LEU A 148 -22.68 11.05 -2.37
CA LEU A 148 -22.36 9.63 -2.28
C LEU A 148 -22.00 9.05 -3.65
N LYS A 149 -22.76 9.36 -4.69
CA LYS A 149 -22.46 8.94 -6.06
C LYS A 149 -21.09 9.44 -6.52
N MET A 150 -20.77 10.71 -6.25
CA MET A 150 -19.47 11.29 -6.57
C MET A 150 -18.33 10.62 -5.80
N PHE A 151 -18.57 10.31 -4.52
CA PHE A 151 -17.60 9.61 -3.69
C PHE A 151 -17.31 8.19 -4.20
N ILE A 152 -18.36 7.40 -4.50
CA ILE A 152 -18.21 6.05 -5.07
C ILE A 152 -17.41 6.11 -6.37
N MET A 153 -17.76 7.01 -7.30
CA MET A 153 -17.01 7.18 -8.55
C MET A 153 -15.52 7.50 -8.31
N ARG A 154 -15.18 8.19 -7.23
CA ARG A 154 -13.79 8.47 -6.87
C ARG A 154 -13.08 7.25 -6.28
N CYS A 155 -13.74 6.46 -5.44
CA CYS A 155 -13.20 5.26 -4.81
C CYS A 155 -12.97 4.12 -5.80
N LEU A 156 -13.73 4.07 -6.89
CA LEU A 156 -13.49 3.14 -8.00
C LEU A 156 -12.12 3.33 -8.69
N LYS A 157 -11.46 4.49 -8.49
CA LYS A 157 -10.08 4.71 -8.91
C LYS A 157 -9.14 4.36 -7.75
N PRO A 158 -8.45 3.20 -7.80
CA PRO A 158 -7.70 2.70 -6.67
C PRO A 158 -6.53 3.61 -6.28
N LEU A 159 -6.29 3.72 -4.98
CA LEU A 159 -5.11 4.35 -4.42
C LEU A 159 -3.96 3.36 -4.47
N SER A 160 -2.86 3.71 -5.13
CA SER A 160 -1.72 2.81 -5.30
C SER A 160 -0.40 3.55 -5.12
N ILE A 161 0.59 2.83 -4.55
CA ILE A 161 1.97 3.31 -4.48
C ILE A 161 2.68 2.92 -5.77
N LYS A 162 3.29 3.90 -6.44
CA LYS A 162 3.93 3.72 -7.74
C LYS A 162 5.42 3.40 -7.59
N LEU A 163 5.88 2.44 -8.38
CA LEU A 163 7.29 2.13 -8.60
C LEU A 163 7.85 3.00 -9.74
N GLY A 164 7.70 4.32 -9.63
CA GLY A 164 8.06 5.28 -10.68
C GLY A 164 7.53 4.87 -12.08
N PRO A 165 8.37 4.76 -13.12
CA PRO A 165 7.95 4.37 -14.46
C PRO A 165 7.67 2.87 -14.62
N PHE A 166 8.06 2.03 -13.65
CA PHE A 166 7.94 0.57 -13.72
C PHE A 166 6.57 0.02 -13.30
N GLY A 167 5.62 0.90 -12.93
CA GLY A 167 4.23 0.54 -12.63
C GLY A 167 3.87 0.69 -11.16
N ILE A 168 3.01 -0.20 -10.65
CA ILE A 168 2.49 -0.18 -9.28
C ILE A 168 3.29 -1.18 -8.44
N ILE A 169 3.60 -0.81 -7.19
CA ILE A 169 4.24 -1.73 -6.25
C ILE A 169 3.24 -2.81 -5.86
N GLY A 170 3.60 -4.07 -6.11
CA GLY A 170 2.86 -5.24 -5.67
C GLY A 170 3.69 -6.51 -5.74
N LEU A 171 3.04 -7.66 -5.58
CA LEU A 171 3.66 -8.97 -5.76
C LEU A 171 4.42 -9.11 -7.10
N PRO A 172 3.90 -8.60 -8.24
CA PRO A 172 4.65 -8.63 -9.50
C PRO A 172 6.00 -7.91 -9.44
N SER A 173 6.10 -6.83 -8.67
CA SER A 173 7.35 -6.07 -8.49
C SER A 173 8.39 -6.86 -7.68
N LEU A 174 7.95 -7.69 -6.72
CA LEU A 174 8.85 -8.60 -6.01
C LEU A 174 9.41 -9.66 -6.98
N ILE A 175 8.54 -10.23 -7.81
CA ILE A 175 8.95 -11.21 -8.83
C ILE A 175 9.94 -10.59 -9.82
N SER A 176 9.74 -9.33 -10.22
CA SER A 176 10.69 -8.65 -11.12
C SER A 176 12.08 -8.47 -10.50
N VAL A 177 12.17 -8.17 -9.20
CA VAL A 177 13.46 -8.08 -8.48
C VAL A 177 14.17 -9.43 -8.47
N LEU A 178 13.45 -10.51 -8.16
CA LEU A 178 14.02 -11.86 -8.15
C LEU A 178 14.48 -12.30 -9.54
N LYS A 179 13.70 -11.99 -10.59
CA LYS A 179 14.08 -12.26 -11.99
C LYS A 179 15.34 -11.50 -12.41
N ALA A 180 15.45 -10.24 -12.01
CA ALA A 180 16.64 -9.43 -12.28
C ALA A 180 17.86 -10.02 -11.55
N ALA A 181 17.73 -10.35 -10.26
CA ALA A 181 18.81 -10.95 -9.49
C ALA A 181 19.28 -12.30 -10.08
N TYR A 182 18.35 -13.17 -10.47
CA TYR A 182 18.66 -14.43 -11.15
C TYR A 182 19.41 -14.21 -12.48
N SER A 183 18.96 -13.24 -13.28
CA SER A 183 19.63 -12.89 -14.54
C SER A 183 21.06 -12.42 -14.31
N TYR A 184 21.30 -11.61 -13.27
CA TYR A 184 22.64 -11.17 -12.89
C TYR A 184 23.52 -12.31 -12.38
N VAL A 185 22.97 -13.23 -11.59
CA VAL A 185 23.69 -14.44 -11.15
C VAL A 185 24.11 -15.28 -12.35
N MET A 186 23.18 -15.55 -13.28
CA MET A 186 23.48 -16.34 -14.49
C MET A 186 24.54 -15.69 -15.38
N LEU A 187 24.49 -14.37 -15.55
CA LEU A 187 25.54 -13.64 -16.27
C LEU A 187 26.90 -13.79 -15.60
N LEU A 188 26.97 -13.64 -14.27
CA LEU A 188 28.24 -13.69 -13.55
C LEU A 188 28.83 -15.10 -13.50
N ILE A 189 27.99 -16.13 -13.42
CA ILE A 189 28.43 -17.53 -13.53
C ILE A 189 28.97 -17.80 -14.95
N ASN A 190 28.24 -17.41 -15.99
CA ASN A 190 28.67 -17.64 -17.38
C ASN A 190 29.96 -16.89 -17.78
N ILE A 191 30.28 -15.77 -17.12
CA ILE A 191 31.54 -15.04 -17.37
C ILE A 191 32.74 -15.71 -16.67
N LYS A 192 32.48 -16.47 -15.59
CA LYS A 192 33.53 -17.17 -14.81
C LYS A 192 33.88 -18.55 -15.35
N VAL A 193 33.02 -19.14 -16.17
CA VAL A 193 33.25 -20.39 -16.93
C VAL A 193 34.02 -20.08 -18.21
#